data_AF-A0A7G3AJG3-F1
#
_entry.id   AF-A0A7G3AJG3-F1
#
_cell.length_a   1.000
_cell.length_b   1.000
_cell.length_c   1.000
_cell.angle_alpha   90.00
_cell.angle_beta   90.00
_cell.angle_gamma   90.00
#
_symmetry.space_group_name_H-M   'P 1'
#
loop_
_entity.id
_entity.type
_entity.pdbx_description
1 polymer ?
#
loop_
_entity_poly.entity_id
_entity_poly.type
_entity_poly.pdbx_seq_one_letter_code
_entity_poly.pdbx_strand_id
1 'polypeptide(L)'
;IIEFYFLFNLKNCTQMPSVEPFVMDNLALQLTGGPQGYRVNLKNMEVFGASNFTVKSIKLSENNKPFEARIAMPKLVIKAKYFSSGVLIIIPASGSGDFAGAFGTVSTEKRPEGTFMRVETLALELSIKKVRLNVSKVFNNNRILTEATNLFLRENGHEVVKAMQPQLQKKLSIEFMRIANQLLKHVSIEQFLRE
;
A
#
# COMPACT_ATOMS: atom_id res chain seq x y z
N ILE A 1 8.80 0.43 -23.25
CA ILE A 1 10.18 -0.06 -22.99
C ILE A 1 10.82 0.74 -21.86
N ILE A 2 10.67 2.06 -21.82
CA ILE A 2 11.08 2.97 -20.72
C ILE A 2 10.39 2.64 -19.37
N GLU A 3 9.11 2.23 -19.38
CA GLU A 3 8.39 1.73 -18.19
C GLU A 3 8.95 0.42 -17.61
N PHE A 4 9.58 -0.42 -18.45
CA PHE A 4 10.14 -1.71 -18.02
C PHE A 4 11.51 -1.52 -17.39
N TYR A 5 12.32 -0.55 -17.85
CA TYR A 5 13.66 -0.31 -17.34
C TYR A 5 13.66 0.30 -15.92
N PHE A 6 12.73 1.21 -15.63
CA PHE A 6 12.61 1.83 -14.30
C PHE A 6 12.12 0.83 -13.22
N LEU A 7 11.25 -0.11 -13.62
CA LEU A 7 10.79 -1.18 -12.74
C LEU A 7 11.80 -2.34 -12.62
N PHE A 8 12.65 -2.58 -13.63
CA PHE A 8 13.65 -3.65 -13.59
C PHE A 8 14.93 -3.24 -12.85
N ASN A 9 15.33 -1.95 -12.88
CA ASN A 9 16.49 -1.46 -12.11
C ASN A 9 16.26 -1.40 -10.59
N LEU A 10 15.03 -1.59 -10.12
CA LEU A 10 14.74 -1.89 -8.70
C LEU A 10 15.52 -3.10 -8.18
N LYS A 11 15.91 -4.05 -9.05
CA LYS A 11 16.62 -5.27 -8.64
C LYS A 11 18.07 -5.05 -8.22
N ASN A 12 18.71 -3.94 -8.61
CA ASN A 12 20.11 -3.66 -8.26
C ASN A 12 20.26 -2.58 -7.17
N CYS A 13 19.17 -1.94 -6.74
CA CYS A 13 19.17 -1.07 -5.57
C CYS A 13 18.96 -1.92 -4.31
N THR A 14 20.07 -2.35 -3.68
CA THR A 14 20.09 -3.11 -2.41
C THR A 14 19.36 -2.45 -1.23
N GLN A 15 18.89 -1.21 -1.37
CA GLN A 15 18.12 -0.44 -0.38
C GLN A 15 16.59 -0.45 -0.60
N MET A 16 16.09 -1.12 -1.64
CA MET A 16 14.65 -1.23 -1.92
C MET A 16 14.01 -2.35 -1.09
N PRO A 17 12.81 -2.14 -0.53
CA PRO A 17 12.06 -3.25 0.06
C PRO A 17 11.72 -4.27 -1.04
N SER A 18 11.64 -5.54 -0.65
CA SER A 18 11.16 -6.58 -1.58
C SER A 18 9.77 -6.21 -2.08
N VAL A 19 9.55 -6.39 -3.38
CA VAL A 19 8.22 -6.19 -4.00
C VAL A 19 7.31 -7.39 -3.72
N GLU A 20 7.89 -8.56 -3.48
CA GLU A 20 7.16 -9.81 -3.27
C GLU A 20 7.92 -10.73 -2.27
N PRO A 21 7.37 -10.99 -1.07
CA PRO A 21 6.30 -10.19 -0.45
C PRO A 21 6.77 -8.77 -0.18
N PHE A 22 5.88 -7.80 -0.34
CA PHE A 22 6.06 -6.49 0.25
C PHE A 22 5.76 -6.58 1.75
N VAL A 23 6.73 -6.21 2.59
CA VAL A 23 6.66 -6.34 4.05
C VAL A 23 6.44 -4.98 4.70
N MET A 24 5.45 -4.90 5.59
CA MET A 24 5.18 -3.72 6.42
C MET A 24 5.13 -4.13 7.90
N ASP A 25 5.96 -3.49 8.72
CA ASP A 25 6.15 -3.89 10.11
C ASP A 25 4.92 -3.66 10.98
N ASN A 26 4.27 -2.52 10.83
CA ASN A 26 3.14 -2.14 11.67
C ASN A 26 2.17 -1.19 10.95
N LEU A 27 0.88 -1.50 11.08
CA LEU A 27 -0.23 -0.68 10.64
C LEU A 27 -1.21 -0.53 11.80
N ALA A 28 -1.18 0.65 12.42
CA ALA A 28 -2.14 1.06 13.44
C ALA A 28 -3.30 1.83 12.79
N LEU A 29 -4.51 1.32 12.97
CA LEU A 29 -5.77 1.91 12.51
C LEU A 29 -6.65 2.23 13.72
N GLN A 30 -7.32 3.37 13.71
CA GLN A 30 -8.33 3.79 14.68
C GLN A 30 -9.68 3.90 13.98
N LEU A 31 -10.55 2.92 14.16
CA LEU A 31 -11.81 2.82 13.41
C LEU A 31 -12.90 3.76 13.93
N THR A 32 -12.84 4.18 15.20
CA THR A 32 -13.78 5.13 15.80
C THR A 32 -13.06 6.26 16.52
N GLY A 33 -13.69 7.43 16.59
CA GLY A 33 -13.14 8.61 17.26
C GLY A 33 -13.14 8.51 18.79
N GLY A 34 -12.42 9.43 19.43
CA GLY A 34 -12.40 9.61 20.89
C GLY A 34 -11.35 8.76 21.63
N PRO A 35 -11.19 8.97 22.95
CA PRO A 35 -10.15 8.31 23.77
C PRO A 35 -10.29 6.79 23.82
N GLN A 36 -11.54 6.30 23.72
CA GLN A 36 -11.91 4.88 23.71
C GLN A 36 -12.21 4.36 22.30
N GLY A 37 -11.71 5.05 21.27
CA GLY A 37 -11.88 4.63 19.88
C GLY A 37 -11.27 3.25 19.65
N TYR A 38 -11.98 2.40 18.90
CA TYR A 38 -11.55 1.04 18.59
C TYR A 38 -10.29 1.09 17.72
N ARG A 39 -9.23 0.43 18.18
CA ARG A 39 -7.92 0.43 17.52
C ARG A 39 -7.54 -0.98 17.05
N VAL A 40 -7.07 -1.06 15.81
CA VAL A 40 -6.54 -2.27 15.18
C VAL A 40 -5.06 -2.05 14.91
N ASN A 41 -4.20 -2.90 15.48
CA ASN A 41 -2.77 -2.87 15.24
C ASN A 41 -2.34 -4.15 14.53
N LEU A 42 -2.12 -4.05 13.22
CA LEU A 42 -1.63 -5.15 12.40
C LEU A 42 -0.11 -5.09 12.37
N LYS A 43 0.55 -6.22 12.63
CA LYS A 43 2.00 -6.38 12.64
C LYS A 43 2.43 -7.44 11.62
N ASN A 44 3.68 -7.35 11.19
CA ASN A 44 4.33 -8.30 10.27
C ASN A 44 3.42 -8.58 9.07
N MET A 45 2.99 -7.51 8.40
CA MET A 45 2.15 -7.63 7.23
C MET A 45 2.99 -8.06 6.03
N GLU A 46 2.61 -9.17 5.43
CA GLU A 46 3.16 -9.65 4.16
C GLU A 46 2.12 -9.48 3.08
N VAL A 47 2.45 -8.71 2.04
CA VAL A 47 1.59 -8.45 0.90
C VAL A 47 2.15 -9.17 -0.31
N PHE A 48 1.31 -10.01 -0.92
CA PHE A 48 1.63 -10.80 -2.09
C PHE A 48 0.77 -10.37 -3.29
N GLY A 49 1.31 -10.52 -4.49
CA GLY A 49 0.66 -10.18 -5.76
C GLY A 49 0.81 -8.70 -6.16
N ALA A 50 1.51 -7.89 -5.35
CA ALA A 50 1.76 -6.48 -5.65
C ALA A 50 2.66 -6.30 -6.89
N SER A 51 3.50 -7.30 -7.17
CA SER A 51 4.32 -7.39 -8.38
C SER A 51 3.50 -7.65 -9.66
N ASN A 52 2.31 -8.23 -9.56
CA ASN A 52 1.43 -8.47 -10.69
C ASN A 52 0.43 -7.33 -10.82
N PHE A 53 0.79 -6.30 -11.59
CA PHE A 53 -0.08 -5.15 -11.80
C PHE A 53 -0.14 -4.74 -13.27
N THR A 54 -1.14 -3.94 -13.61
CA THR A 54 -1.28 -3.33 -14.93
C THR A 54 -1.43 -1.83 -14.77
N VAL A 55 -0.53 -1.06 -15.38
CA VAL A 55 -0.70 0.39 -15.49
C VAL A 55 -1.86 0.67 -16.44
N LYS A 56 -2.87 1.37 -15.96
CA LYS A 56 -4.07 1.76 -16.73
C LYS A 56 -3.90 3.12 -17.40
N SER A 57 -3.22 4.05 -16.73
CA SER A 57 -2.91 5.36 -17.30
C SER A 57 -1.79 6.01 -16.50
N ILE A 58 -0.93 6.77 -17.19
CA ILE A 58 -0.01 7.72 -16.57
C ILE A 58 -0.30 9.08 -17.21
N LYS A 59 -0.33 10.14 -16.39
CA LYS A 59 -0.34 11.52 -16.85
C LYS A 59 0.82 12.25 -16.21
N LEU A 60 1.64 12.87 -17.04
CA LEU A 60 2.72 13.72 -16.59
C LEU A 60 2.16 15.02 -16.00
N SER A 61 2.96 15.67 -15.16
CA SER A 61 2.61 16.99 -14.61
C SER A 61 2.54 18.01 -15.74
N GLU A 62 1.40 18.69 -15.88
CA GLU A 62 1.16 19.72 -16.87
C GLU A 62 0.18 20.76 -16.29
N ASN A 63 0.40 22.05 -16.57
CA ASN A 63 -0.51 23.14 -16.15
C ASN A 63 -0.83 23.14 -14.65
N ASN A 64 0.21 23.01 -13.79
CA ASN A 64 0.09 22.87 -12.33
C ASN A 64 -0.69 21.64 -11.83
N LYS A 65 -0.97 20.65 -12.69
CA LYS A 65 -1.58 19.39 -12.25
C LYS A 65 -0.52 18.42 -11.73
N PRO A 66 -0.84 17.63 -10.69
CA PRO A 66 0.05 16.57 -10.22
C PRO A 66 0.33 15.54 -11.31
N PHE A 67 1.46 14.84 -11.19
CA PHE A 67 1.63 13.58 -11.92
C PHE A 67 0.60 12.57 -11.40
N GLU A 68 -0.11 11.88 -12.29
CA GLU A 68 -1.13 10.89 -11.95
C GLU A 68 -0.77 9.52 -12.52
N ALA A 69 -0.95 8.46 -11.73
CA ALA A 69 -0.86 7.08 -12.19
C ALA A 69 -2.10 6.29 -11.74
N ARG A 70 -2.65 5.48 -12.64
CA ARG A 70 -3.67 4.48 -12.31
C ARG A 70 -3.12 3.09 -12.53
N ILE A 71 -3.22 2.24 -11.53
CA ILE A 71 -2.68 0.89 -11.51
C ILE A 71 -3.78 -0.06 -11.10
N ALA A 72 -3.96 -1.15 -11.82
CA ALA A 72 -4.87 -2.23 -11.44
C ALA A 72 -4.07 -3.42 -10.95
N MET A 73 -4.52 -4.02 -9.84
CA MET A 73 -3.95 -5.26 -9.31
C MET A 73 -5.05 -6.32 -9.32
N PRO A 74 -4.90 -7.39 -10.13
CA PRO A 74 -5.94 -8.42 -10.28
C PRO A 74 -6.14 -9.22 -9.00
N LYS A 75 -5.11 -9.39 -8.18
CA LYS A 75 -5.21 -10.07 -6.89
C LYS A 75 -4.06 -9.65 -5.96
N LEU A 76 -4.43 -9.23 -4.76
CA LEU A 76 -3.54 -9.07 -3.62
C LEU A 76 -3.93 -10.05 -2.53
N VAL A 77 -2.93 -10.61 -1.85
CA VAL A 77 -3.11 -11.42 -0.65
C VAL A 77 -2.28 -10.79 0.46
N ILE A 78 -2.93 -10.45 1.56
CA ILE A 78 -2.30 -9.84 2.72
C ILE A 78 -2.39 -10.83 3.87
N LYS A 79 -1.26 -11.12 4.50
CA LYS A 79 -1.20 -11.88 5.75
C LYS A 79 -0.71 -10.95 6.84
N ALA A 80 -1.47 -10.83 7.92
CA ALA A 80 -1.11 -9.95 9.03
C ALA A 80 -1.32 -10.65 10.37
N LYS A 81 -0.51 -10.26 11.36
CA LYS A 81 -0.66 -10.63 12.77
C LYS A 81 -1.32 -9.48 13.52
N TYR A 82 -2.50 -9.71 14.07
CA TYR A 82 -3.21 -8.76 14.93
C TYR A 82 -3.06 -9.20 16.39
N PHE A 83 -2.73 -8.27 17.28
CA PHE A 83 -2.75 -8.53 18.71
C PHE A 83 -3.91 -7.80 19.35
N SER A 84 -4.80 -8.57 20.00
CA SER A 84 -5.90 -8.03 20.81
C SER A 84 -5.88 -8.69 22.17
N SER A 85 -5.83 -7.90 23.24
CA SER A 85 -5.92 -8.39 24.62
C SER A 85 -4.98 -9.58 24.93
N GLY A 86 -3.74 -9.54 24.41
CA GLY A 86 -2.73 -10.60 24.62
C GLY A 86 -2.83 -11.81 23.68
N VAL A 87 -3.87 -11.92 22.85
CA VAL A 87 -4.05 -13.03 21.89
C VAL A 87 -3.53 -12.63 20.51
N LEU A 88 -2.70 -13.49 19.92
CA LEU A 88 -2.24 -13.35 18.54
C LEU A 88 -3.27 -13.94 17.57
N ILE A 89 -3.85 -13.06 16.76
CA ILE A 89 -4.86 -13.36 15.74
C ILE A 89 -4.20 -13.26 14.37
N ILE A 90 -4.41 -14.24 13.49
CA ILE A 90 -3.93 -14.17 12.11
C ILE A 90 -5.09 -13.75 11.21
N ILE A 91 -4.89 -12.64 10.49
CA ILE A 91 -5.87 -12.07 9.56
C ILE A 91 -5.35 -12.23 8.14
N PRO A 92 -5.70 -13.31 7.43
CA PRO A 92 -5.61 -13.34 5.98
C PRO A 92 -6.69 -12.45 5.36
N ALA A 93 -6.27 -11.62 4.42
CA ALA A 93 -7.14 -10.88 3.53
C ALA A 93 -6.73 -11.16 2.09
N SER A 94 -7.68 -11.14 1.18
CA SER A 94 -7.39 -11.05 -0.25
C SER A 94 -8.37 -10.11 -0.92
N GLY A 95 -7.91 -9.44 -1.96
CA GLY A 95 -8.77 -8.57 -2.72
C GLY A 95 -8.24 -8.31 -4.11
N SER A 96 -9.09 -7.71 -4.94
CA SER A 96 -8.74 -7.26 -6.28
C SER A 96 -9.27 -5.86 -6.45
N GLY A 97 -8.53 -4.99 -7.12
CA GLY A 97 -8.93 -3.60 -7.21
C GLY A 97 -8.01 -2.74 -8.05
N ASP A 98 -8.41 -1.48 -8.12
CA ASP A 98 -7.69 -0.43 -8.80
C ASP A 98 -7.18 0.59 -7.76
N PHE A 99 -6.02 1.14 -8.03
CA PHE A 99 -5.31 2.12 -7.23
C PHE A 99 -5.07 3.33 -8.14
N ALA A 100 -5.38 4.53 -7.65
CA ALA A 100 -5.02 5.76 -8.33
C ALA A 100 -4.16 6.61 -7.42
N GLY A 101 -2.95 6.97 -7.87
CA GLY A 101 -2.03 7.83 -7.14
C GLY A 101 -1.88 9.17 -7.85
N ALA A 102 -1.93 10.26 -7.09
CA ALA A 102 -1.62 11.61 -7.56
C ALA A 102 -0.46 12.18 -6.74
N PHE A 103 0.63 12.54 -7.41
CA PHE A 103 1.84 13.09 -6.81
C PHE A 103 1.75 14.61 -6.95
N GLY A 104 1.40 15.28 -5.85
CA GLY A 104 1.16 16.73 -5.78
C GLY A 104 2.40 17.55 -6.08
N THR A 105 3.09 17.96 -5.02
CA THR A 105 4.31 18.74 -5.11
C THR A 105 5.51 17.83 -5.26
N VAL A 106 6.35 18.15 -6.24
CA VAL A 106 7.68 17.58 -6.43
C VAL A 106 8.68 18.73 -6.32
N SER A 107 9.66 18.60 -5.45
CA SER A 107 10.78 19.52 -5.34
C SER A 107 11.99 18.96 -6.10
N THR A 108 12.92 19.85 -6.45
CA THR A 108 14.18 19.47 -7.09
C THR A 108 15.35 19.97 -6.27
N GLU A 109 16.35 19.11 -6.11
CA GLU A 109 17.60 19.43 -5.43
C GLU A 109 18.74 19.32 -6.44
N LYS A 110 19.49 20.42 -6.62
CA LYS A 110 20.67 20.42 -7.48
C LYS A 110 21.89 19.98 -6.68
N ARG A 111 22.57 18.95 -7.16
CA ARG A 111 23.83 18.45 -6.60
C ARG A 111 24.93 18.45 -7.68
N PRO A 112 26.22 18.35 -7.31
CA PRO A 112 27.32 18.32 -8.30
C PRO A 112 27.14 17.25 -9.39
N GLU A 113 26.54 16.12 -9.03
CA GLU A 113 26.31 14.97 -9.90
C GLU A 113 25.02 15.05 -10.75
N GLY A 114 24.15 16.05 -10.53
CA GLY A 114 22.93 16.25 -11.31
C GLY A 114 21.77 16.87 -10.52
N THR A 115 20.61 17.01 -11.17
CA THR A 115 19.38 17.50 -10.54
C THR A 115 18.51 16.33 -10.13
N PHE A 116 18.16 16.22 -8.84
CA PHE A 116 17.38 15.10 -8.30
C PHE A 116 15.98 15.54 -7.94
N MET A 117 15.00 14.67 -8.18
CA MET A 117 13.61 14.90 -7.81
C MET A 117 13.31 14.38 -6.41
N ARG A 118 12.35 15.02 -5.76
CA ARG A 118 11.80 14.58 -4.49
C ARG A 118 10.29 14.81 -4.46
N VAL A 119 9.54 13.75 -4.20
CA VAL A 119 8.09 13.81 -3.98
C VAL A 119 7.82 14.33 -2.56
N GLU A 120 7.09 15.44 -2.44
CA GLU A 120 6.69 16.00 -1.14
C GLU A 120 5.28 15.56 -0.73
N THR A 121 4.40 15.30 -1.69
CA THR A 121 3.03 14.89 -1.41
C THR A 121 2.56 13.80 -2.37
N LEU A 122 1.88 12.79 -1.83
CA LEU A 122 1.27 11.70 -2.59
C LEU A 122 -0.13 11.41 -2.03
N ALA A 123 -1.16 11.62 -2.85
CA ALA A 123 -2.53 11.25 -2.56
C ALA A 123 -2.84 9.90 -3.22
N LEU A 124 -3.47 8.99 -2.47
CA LEU A 124 -3.81 7.65 -2.94
C LEU A 124 -5.33 7.42 -2.84
N GLU A 125 -5.93 6.96 -3.93
CA GLU A 125 -7.29 6.47 -4.02
C GLU A 125 -7.31 4.96 -4.20
N LEU A 126 -8.15 4.27 -3.42
CA LEU A 126 -8.30 2.82 -3.46
C LEU A 126 -9.73 2.46 -3.88
N SER A 127 -9.85 1.59 -4.89
CA SER A 127 -11.12 1.02 -5.32
C SER A 127 -11.03 -0.50 -5.29
N ILE A 128 -11.70 -1.11 -4.31
CA ILE A 128 -11.62 -2.56 -4.06
C ILE A 128 -12.87 -3.23 -4.62
N LYS A 129 -12.71 -4.02 -5.68
CA LYS A 129 -13.80 -4.69 -6.40
C LYS A 129 -14.28 -5.96 -5.72
N LYS A 130 -13.37 -6.72 -5.12
CA LYS A 130 -13.68 -7.94 -4.37
C LYS A 130 -12.81 -7.98 -3.14
N VAL A 131 -13.38 -8.44 -2.04
CA VAL A 131 -12.66 -8.64 -0.78
C VAL A 131 -13.06 -9.98 -0.17
N ARG A 132 -12.08 -10.65 0.44
CA ARG A 132 -12.29 -11.78 1.33
C ARG A 132 -11.45 -11.56 2.56
N LEU A 133 -12.10 -11.56 3.72
CA LEU A 133 -11.47 -11.44 5.03
C LEU A 133 -11.74 -12.73 5.80
N ASN A 134 -10.75 -13.17 6.57
CA ASN A 134 -10.90 -14.29 7.46
C ASN A 134 -9.98 -14.10 8.67
N VAL A 135 -10.32 -14.73 9.79
CA VAL A 135 -9.51 -14.77 11.00
C VAL A 135 -9.26 -16.21 11.42
N SER A 136 -8.13 -16.44 12.06
CA SER A 136 -7.79 -17.73 12.67
C SER A 136 -7.07 -17.51 14.00
N LYS A 137 -7.12 -18.53 14.86
CA LYS A 137 -6.57 -18.52 16.23
C LYS A 137 -7.18 -17.42 17.11
N VAL A 138 -8.49 -17.20 16.94
CA VAL A 138 -9.29 -16.26 17.74
C VAL A 138 -10.04 -17.00 18.85
N PHE A 139 -10.48 -16.27 19.89
CA PHE A 139 -11.38 -16.77 20.94
C PHE A 139 -10.95 -18.10 21.57
N ASN A 140 -9.65 -18.28 21.86
CA ASN A 140 -9.08 -19.53 22.39
C ASN A 140 -9.47 -20.77 21.55
N ASN A 141 -9.53 -20.61 20.22
CA ASN A 141 -9.93 -21.63 19.25
C ASN A 141 -11.38 -22.14 19.42
N ASN A 142 -12.28 -21.34 20.00
CA ASN A 142 -13.70 -21.65 20.00
C ASN A 142 -14.23 -21.66 18.55
N ARG A 143 -14.59 -22.84 18.06
CA ARG A 143 -15.04 -23.05 16.67
C ARG A 143 -16.30 -22.26 16.34
N ILE A 144 -17.28 -22.20 17.25
CA ILE A 144 -18.56 -21.52 17.00
C ILE A 144 -18.32 -20.02 16.81
N LEU A 145 -17.59 -19.38 17.73
CA LEU A 145 -17.29 -17.96 17.65
C LEU A 145 -16.40 -17.61 16.44
N THR A 146 -15.44 -18.49 16.13
CA THR A 146 -14.58 -18.34 14.94
C THR A 146 -15.40 -18.38 13.66
N GLU A 147 -16.28 -19.36 13.50
CA GLU A 147 -17.12 -19.50 12.31
C GLU A 147 -18.14 -18.36 12.20
N ALA A 148 -18.77 -17.95 13.30
CA ALA A 148 -19.68 -16.81 13.31
C ALA A 148 -18.96 -15.52 12.88
N THR A 149 -17.73 -15.30 13.36
CA THR A 149 -16.92 -14.13 12.97
C THR A 149 -16.51 -14.20 11.51
N ASN A 150 -16.07 -15.36 11.03
CA ASN A 150 -15.71 -15.55 9.63
C ASN A 150 -16.93 -15.42 8.70
N LEU A 151 -18.13 -15.83 9.13
CA LEU A 151 -19.36 -15.59 8.40
C LEU A 151 -19.63 -14.08 8.27
N PHE A 152 -19.60 -13.35 9.38
CA PHE A 152 -19.77 -11.90 9.38
C PHE A 152 -18.77 -11.21 8.44
N LEU A 153 -17.49 -11.60 8.50
CA LEU A 153 -16.43 -11.03 7.65
C LEU A 153 -16.59 -11.35 6.17
N ARG A 154 -17.14 -12.52 5.82
CA ARG A 154 -17.46 -12.88 4.43
C ARG A 154 -18.64 -12.06 3.91
N GLU A 155 -19.65 -11.83 4.73
CA GLU A 155 -20.87 -11.10 4.36
C GLU A 155 -20.66 -9.57 4.32
N ASN A 156 -19.82 -9.04 5.21
CA ASN A 156 -19.65 -7.59 5.43
C ASN A 156 -18.23 -7.11 5.13
N GLY A 157 -17.46 -7.87 4.35
CA GLY A 157 -16.04 -7.59 4.13
C GLY A 157 -15.78 -6.24 3.47
N HIS A 158 -16.69 -5.79 2.59
CA HIS A 158 -16.56 -4.50 1.90
C HIS A 158 -16.73 -3.32 2.85
N GLU A 159 -17.70 -3.41 3.75
CA GLU A 159 -18.02 -2.42 4.78
C GLU A 159 -16.86 -2.30 5.77
N VAL A 160 -16.31 -3.44 6.18
CA VAL A 160 -15.14 -3.50 7.06
C VAL A 160 -13.94 -2.81 6.41
N VAL A 161 -13.63 -3.11 5.15
CA VAL A 161 -12.52 -2.46 4.45
C VAL A 161 -12.79 -0.99 4.19
N LYS A 162 -14.02 -0.62 3.83
CA LYS A 162 -14.43 0.78 3.62
C LYS A 162 -14.22 1.62 4.90
N ALA A 163 -14.52 1.07 6.07
CA ALA A 163 -14.27 1.73 7.36
C ALA A 163 -12.76 1.96 7.62
N MET A 164 -11.90 1.07 7.12
CA MET A 164 -10.44 1.17 7.25
C MET A 164 -9.78 2.02 6.15
N GLN A 165 -10.46 2.19 5.02
CA GLN A 165 -9.89 2.72 3.78
C GLN A 165 -9.20 4.09 3.94
N PRO A 166 -9.76 5.10 4.63
CA PRO A 166 -9.11 6.41 4.75
C PRO A 166 -7.72 6.33 5.40
N GLN A 167 -7.58 5.49 6.42
CA GLN A 167 -6.32 5.33 7.14
C GLN A 167 -5.33 4.44 6.38
N LEU A 168 -5.83 3.42 5.68
CA LEU A 168 -5.03 2.64 4.74
C LEU A 168 -4.43 3.53 3.65
N GLN A 169 -5.26 4.38 3.02
CA GLN A 169 -4.81 5.35 2.02
C GLN A 169 -3.71 6.24 2.56
N LYS A 170 -3.91 6.85 3.73
CA LYS A 170 -2.92 7.72 4.36
C LYS A 170 -1.60 7.00 4.62
N LYS A 171 -1.64 5.78 5.14
CA LYS A 171 -0.43 5.01 5.48
C LYS A 171 0.31 4.53 4.24
N LEU A 172 -0.41 4.02 3.24
CA LEU A 172 0.18 3.59 1.96
C LEU A 172 0.75 4.78 1.18
N SER A 173 0.10 5.96 1.23
CA SER A 173 0.64 7.18 0.64
C SER A 173 2.03 7.54 1.17
N ILE A 174 2.19 7.50 2.51
CA ILE A 174 3.47 7.79 3.17
C ILE A 174 4.53 6.77 2.76
N GLU A 175 4.15 5.49 2.74
CA GLU A 175 5.07 4.40 2.44
C GLU A 175 5.51 4.39 0.97
N PHE A 176 4.58 4.59 0.03
CA PHE A 176 4.90 4.72 -1.38
C PHE A 176 5.72 5.97 -1.68
N MET A 177 5.45 7.09 -1.01
CA MET A 177 6.28 8.29 -1.12
C MET A 177 7.70 8.04 -0.59
N ARG A 178 7.85 7.29 0.51
CA ARG A 178 9.16 6.88 1.06
C ARG A 178 9.95 6.06 0.04
N ILE A 179 9.31 5.06 -0.57
CA ILE A 179 9.93 4.19 -1.59
C ILE A 179 10.28 4.99 -2.85
N ALA A 180 9.36 5.81 -3.36
CA ALA A 180 9.59 6.67 -4.51
C ALA A 180 10.78 7.63 -4.28
N ASN A 181 10.87 8.23 -3.10
CA ASN A 181 12.00 9.11 -2.76
C ASN A 181 13.32 8.35 -2.57
N GLN A 182 13.30 7.07 -2.17
CA GLN A 182 14.51 6.25 -2.16
C GLN A 182 15.02 5.97 -3.58
N LEU A 183 14.12 5.79 -4.55
CA LEU A 183 14.46 5.65 -5.96
C LEU A 183 15.04 6.95 -6.52
N LEU A 184 14.29 8.04 -6.37
CA LEU A 184 14.62 9.34 -6.99
C LEU A 184 15.90 9.97 -6.42
N LYS A 185 16.39 9.52 -5.27
CA LYS A 185 17.70 9.92 -4.74
C LYS A 185 18.89 9.49 -5.59
N HIS A 186 18.74 8.45 -6.39
CA HIS A 186 19.82 7.83 -7.16
C HIS A 186 19.68 8.04 -8.67
N VAL A 187 18.62 8.73 -9.11
CA VAL A 187 18.34 8.98 -10.53
C VAL A 187 18.18 10.48 -10.73
N SER A 188 19.06 11.07 -11.54
CA SER A 188 18.98 12.48 -11.88
C SER A 188 17.99 12.72 -13.04
N ILE A 189 17.42 13.93 -13.12
CA ILE A 189 16.51 14.34 -14.20
C ILE A 189 17.22 14.21 -15.55
N GLU A 190 18.50 14.57 -15.62
CA GLU A 190 19.29 14.49 -16.85
C GLU A 190 19.49 13.05 -17.34
N GLN A 191 19.57 12.09 -16.42
CA GLN A 191 19.56 10.66 -16.76
C GLN A 191 18.19 10.23 -17.25
N PHE A 192 17.12 10.72 -16.61
CA PHE A 192 15.74 10.39 -16.97
C PHE A 192 15.32 10.92 -18.35
N LEU A 193 15.83 12.08 -18.77
CA LEU A 193 15.46 12.74 -20.04
C LEU A 193 16.33 12.34 -21.24
N ARG A 194 17.40 11.57 -21.03
CA ARG A 194 18.29 11.10 -22.11
C ARG A 194 17.84 9.79 -22.76
N GLU A 195 16.83 9.12 -22.19
CA GLU A 195 16.18 7.92 -22.73
C GLU A 195 14.79 8.23 -23.31
#